data_AF-A0A2U4EV00-F1
#
_entry.id   AF-A0A2U4EV00-F1
#
_cell.length_a   1.000
_cell.length_b   1.000
_cell.length_c   1.000
_cell.angle_alpha   90.00
_cell.angle_beta   90.00
_cell.angle_gamma   90.00
#
_symmetry.space_group_name_H-M   'P 1'
#
loop_
_entity.id
_entity.type
_entity.pdbx_description
1 polymer ?
#
loop_
_entity_poly.entity_id
_entity_poly.type
_entity_poly.pdbx_seq_one_letter_code
_entity_poly.pdbx_strand_id
1 'polypeptide(L)'
;MKKIFFMLFLLSLLSSCQRVSNVLGVNYDSSLTYPDAASMERKSFYANYKWQVNKRYNFYKIAEYDKLIIYVMEGSGYKPESVNYIANAFNNNYAEEVRIYGEHTDVDNNGKIIILLLELNASYSGSVTTGYFYGSDLLLNQNNNAEILYMDIKIVNENPEYMAGTIQHEFQHLINYNVNYIKNGREISTWLNEALSESTSILFSPTIVSSRINEFNNYMSGYYCFYTWNLPLYNLFANYPSVSVFVNWLYKKNNNNSSVFQNIAKYSSSEDYERVLNNVSFTGASSWDDLLLKWIDGIKNNEVAGAYLKVQPSESTIPLFPGAAVIYSGSIQSSGNLVTKDLGNGYQAALNKDTYIGNNPTYINITTPKSSSVQASKMYDTASDKPYTPKYRHVLFDKDGNIKEY
;
A
#
# COMPACT_ATOMS: atom_id res chain seq x y z
N MET A 1 30.99 41.64 -24.18
CA MET A 1 30.98 40.19 -24.44
C MET A 1 30.96 39.28 -23.18
N LYS A 2 30.93 39.80 -21.94
CA LYS A 2 30.87 38.97 -20.71
C LYS A 2 29.45 38.76 -20.12
N LYS A 3 28.45 39.54 -20.53
CA LYS A 3 27.06 39.42 -20.02
C LYS A 3 26.19 38.41 -20.78
N ILE A 4 26.56 38.03 -22.01
CA ILE A 4 25.80 37.07 -22.83
C ILE A 4 26.12 35.61 -22.45
N PHE A 5 27.34 35.34 -21.98
CA PHE A 5 27.76 33.98 -21.58
C PHE A 5 27.12 33.51 -20.26
N PHE A 6 26.80 34.42 -19.34
CA PHE A 6 26.14 34.07 -18.07
C PHE A 6 24.67 33.72 -18.25
N MET A 7 24.01 34.32 -19.24
CA MET A 7 22.60 34.03 -19.58
C MET A 7 22.44 32.68 -20.29
N LEU A 8 23.42 32.29 -21.11
CA LEU A 8 23.47 30.96 -21.75
C LEU A 8 23.75 29.83 -20.75
N PHE A 9 24.48 30.10 -19.66
CA PHE A 9 24.73 29.12 -18.58
C PHE A 9 23.52 28.94 -17.64
N LEU A 10 22.71 29.99 -17.44
CA LEU A 10 21.43 29.86 -16.72
C LEU A 10 20.37 29.12 -17.55
N LEU A 11 20.32 29.33 -18.87
CA LEU A 11 19.39 28.60 -19.75
C LEU A 11 19.75 27.12 -19.92
N SER A 12 21.02 26.74 -19.85
CA SER A 12 21.43 25.33 -19.87
C SER A 12 21.10 24.57 -18.57
N LEU A 13 21.03 25.26 -17.42
CA LEU A 13 20.57 24.71 -16.15
C LEU A 13 19.04 24.57 -16.07
N LEU A 14 18.28 25.52 -16.63
CA LEU A 14 16.81 25.44 -16.71
C LEU A 14 16.35 24.33 -17.67
N SER A 15 17.06 24.14 -18.79
CA SER A 15 16.77 23.07 -19.76
C SER A 15 17.19 21.67 -19.29
N SER A 16 18.12 21.55 -18.33
CA SER A 16 18.42 20.25 -17.71
C SER A 16 17.35 19.85 -16.70
N CYS A 17 16.80 20.80 -15.91
CA CYS A 17 15.65 20.54 -15.03
C CYS A 17 14.39 20.14 -15.81
N GLN A 18 14.11 20.79 -16.95
CA GLN A 18 12.99 20.43 -17.84
C GLN A 18 13.18 19.09 -18.58
N ARG A 19 14.42 18.66 -18.83
CA ARG A 19 14.67 17.33 -19.39
C ARG A 19 14.55 16.23 -18.33
N VAL A 20 14.85 16.51 -17.07
CA VAL A 20 14.66 15.57 -15.96
C VAL A 20 13.18 15.45 -15.59
N SER A 21 12.40 16.53 -15.66
CA SER A 21 10.94 16.48 -15.43
C SER A 21 10.21 15.59 -16.43
N ASN A 22 10.64 15.57 -17.69
CA ASN A 22 10.07 14.68 -18.72
C ASN A 22 10.51 13.21 -18.59
N VAL A 23 11.62 12.92 -17.90
CA VAL A 23 12.10 11.55 -17.66
C VAL A 23 11.51 10.96 -16.36
N LEU A 24 11.13 11.80 -15.39
CA LEU A 24 10.63 11.38 -14.07
C LEU A 24 9.14 11.66 -13.82
N GLY A 25 8.44 12.37 -14.73
CA GLY A 25 7.00 12.63 -14.60
C GLY A 25 6.60 13.60 -13.49
N VAL A 26 7.55 14.35 -12.91
CA VAL A 26 7.31 15.31 -11.82
C VAL A 26 7.48 16.74 -12.33
N ASN A 27 6.41 17.54 -12.27
CA ASN A 27 6.50 18.99 -12.47
C ASN A 27 7.05 19.62 -11.17
N TYR A 28 8.12 20.39 -11.31
CA TYR A 28 8.70 21.18 -10.21
C TYR A 28 7.99 22.53 -10.15
N ASP A 29 7.19 22.78 -9.12
CA ASP A 29 6.65 24.11 -8.83
C ASP A 29 7.59 24.87 -7.87
N SER A 30 7.69 26.17 -8.13
CA SER A 30 8.53 27.15 -7.44
C SER A 30 8.09 27.48 -6.00
N SER A 31 6.95 26.96 -5.53
CA SER A 31 6.47 27.24 -4.17
C SER A 31 7.13 26.40 -3.06
N LEU A 32 8.03 25.46 -3.41
CA LEU A 32 8.84 24.73 -2.44
C LEU A 32 9.95 25.63 -1.91
N THR A 33 9.94 25.85 -0.59
CA THR A 33 10.88 26.74 0.10
C THR A 33 11.74 25.97 1.10
N TYR A 34 12.97 26.45 1.27
CA TYR A 34 13.92 25.96 2.25
C TYR A 34 14.26 27.10 3.22
N PRO A 35 14.16 26.89 4.55
CA PRO A 35 14.64 27.87 5.51
C PRO A 35 16.17 27.96 5.46
N ASP A 36 16.72 29.15 5.74
CA ASP A 36 18.17 29.30 5.87
C ASP A 36 18.67 28.43 7.03
N ALA A 37 19.81 27.74 6.83
CA ALA A 37 20.35 26.79 7.80
C ALA A 37 20.58 27.40 9.19
N ALA A 38 20.88 28.70 9.27
CA ALA A 38 21.07 29.42 10.54
C ALA A 38 19.73 29.76 11.26
N SER A 39 18.59 29.53 10.61
CA SER A 39 17.25 29.95 11.04
C SER A 39 16.22 28.82 11.04
N MET A 40 16.67 27.56 10.87
CA MET A 40 15.77 26.40 10.85
C MET A 40 14.96 26.34 12.15
N GLU A 41 13.64 26.43 12.00
CA GLU A 41 12.69 26.33 13.11
C GLU A 41 12.84 24.96 13.78
N ARG A 42 12.99 24.96 15.11
CA ARG A 42 13.08 23.75 15.92
C ARG A 42 11.75 23.52 16.64
N LYS A 43 11.15 22.34 16.44
CA LYS A 43 9.91 21.91 17.09
C LYS A 43 10.07 20.49 17.65
N SER A 44 9.33 20.14 18.70
CA SER A 44 9.42 18.80 19.31
C SER A 44 8.11 18.04 19.15
N PHE A 45 8.20 16.82 18.62
CA PHE A 45 7.09 15.92 18.34
C PHE A 45 7.26 14.59 19.07
N TYR A 46 6.15 13.96 19.47
CA TYR A 46 6.11 12.57 19.86
C TYR A 46 6.33 11.68 18.64
N ALA A 47 7.25 10.72 18.72
CA ALA A 47 7.53 9.77 17.65
C ALA A 47 8.12 8.45 18.18
N ASN A 48 8.00 7.37 17.39
CA ASN A 48 8.67 6.09 17.63
C ASN A 48 10.01 6.03 16.86
N TYR A 49 11.10 6.54 17.44
CA TYR A 49 12.45 6.41 16.86
C TYR A 49 12.99 5.00 17.07
N LYS A 50 13.47 4.36 16.00
CA LYS A 50 13.98 2.96 16.02
C LYS A 50 12.99 1.94 16.59
N TRP A 51 11.69 2.20 16.43
CA TRP A 51 10.60 1.41 17.04
C TRP A 51 10.71 1.29 18.57
N GLN A 52 11.33 2.28 19.21
CA GLN A 52 11.32 2.41 20.68
C GLN A 52 10.04 3.12 21.14
N VAL A 53 9.92 3.32 22.45
CA VAL A 53 8.78 4.01 23.08
C VAL A 53 8.47 5.35 22.42
N ASN A 54 7.18 5.59 22.15
CA ASN A 54 6.69 6.88 21.70
C ASN A 54 7.02 7.96 22.74
N LYS A 55 7.88 8.92 22.38
CA LYS A 55 8.28 10.04 23.25
C LYS A 55 8.69 11.24 22.42
N ARG A 56 8.91 12.38 23.09
CA ARG A 56 9.29 13.63 22.42
C ARG A 56 10.73 13.61 21.93
N TYR A 57 10.90 13.97 20.67
CA TYR A 57 12.19 14.25 20.03
C TYR A 57 12.15 15.63 19.37
N ASN A 58 13.32 16.21 19.13
CA ASN A 58 13.43 17.50 18.46
C ASN A 58 13.64 17.31 16.97
N PHE A 59 13.03 18.18 16.18
CA PHE A 59 13.11 18.18 14.74
C PHE A 59 13.33 19.61 14.23
N TYR A 60 14.01 19.72 13.09
CA TYR A 60 14.20 20.97 12.37
C TYR A 60 13.32 21.00 11.13
N LYS A 61 12.60 22.10 10.92
CA LYS A 61 11.89 22.34 9.66
C LYS A 61 12.92 22.53 8.56
N ILE A 62 12.89 21.68 7.54
CA ILE A 62 13.87 21.71 6.44
C ILE A 62 13.26 22.09 5.09
N ALA A 63 11.95 21.93 4.93
CA ALA A 63 11.27 22.37 3.72
C ALA A 63 9.79 22.66 4.01
N GLU A 64 9.22 23.56 3.23
CA GLU A 64 7.80 23.90 3.29
C GLU A 64 7.26 24.17 1.88
N TYR A 65 6.07 23.67 1.60
CA TYR A 65 5.38 23.74 0.31
C TYR A 65 3.89 24.01 0.52
N ASP A 66 3.07 24.15 -0.54
CA ASP A 66 1.66 24.56 -0.40
C ASP A 66 0.87 23.65 0.58
N LYS A 67 0.94 22.33 0.41
CA LYS A 67 0.20 21.35 1.23
C LYS A 67 1.06 20.58 2.22
N LEU A 68 2.32 20.97 2.40
CA LEU A 68 3.30 20.13 3.09
C LEU A 68 4.33 20.91 3.90
N ILE A 69 4.69 20.40 5.08
CA ILE A 69 5.89 20.79 5.83
C ILE A 69 6.74 19.55 6.09
N ILE A 70 8.05 19.65 5.90
CA ILE A 70 8.98 18.55 6.16
C ILE A 70 9.92 18.93 7.30
N TYR A 71 9.97 18.06 8.29
CA TYR A 71 10.86 18.15 9.43
C TYR A 71 11.82 16.98 9.46
N VAL A 72 13.06 17.20 9.88
CA VAL A 72 14.06 16.16 10.10
C VAL A 72 14.46 16.08 11.57
N MET A 73 14.58 14.87 12.10
CA MET A 73 15.02 14.65 13.47
C MET A 73 16.43 15.22 13.70
N GLU A 74 16.61 15.92 14.82
CA GLU A 74 17.89 16.50 15.24
C GLU A 74 19.00 15.42 15.22
N GLY A 75 20.11 15.73 14.53
CA GLY A 75 21.24 14.83 14.35
C GLY A 75 21.14 13.88 13.16
N SER A 76 20.03 13.87 12.41
CA SER A 76 19.89 13.06 11.20
C SER A 76 20.28 13.83 9.93
N GLY A 77 20.94 13.14 9.00
CA GLY A 77 21.30 13.71 7.70
C GLY A 77 20.22 13.46 6.64
N TYR A 78 19.97 14.44 5.77
CA TYR A 78 19.04 14.32 4.65
C TYR A 78 19.71 14.76 3.33
N LYS A 79 19.21 14.24 2.22
CA LYS A 79 19.60 14.64 0.86
C LYS A 79 18.59 15.65 0.29
N PRO A 80 18.99 16.90 -0.03
CA PRO A 80 18.08 17.90 -0.58
C PRO A 80 17.33 17.45 -1.84
N GLU A 81 17.97 16.68 -2.73
CA GLU A 81 17.36 16.13 -3.93
C GLU A 81 16.26 15.11 -3.61
N SER A 82 16.44 14.29 -2.57
CA SER A 82 15.40 13.36 -2.09
C SER A 82 14.21 14.13 -1.51
N VAL A 83 14.47 15.17 -0.71
CA VAL A 83 13.44 16.03 -0.12
C VAL A 83 12.65 16.76 -1.22
N ASN A 84 13.33 17.32 -2.23
CA ASN A 84 12.70 17.89 -3.40
C ASN A 84 11.78 16.90 -4.09
N TYR A 85 12.24 15.66 -4.32
CA TYR A 85 11.45 14.65 -5.00
C TYR A 85 10.16 14.32 -4.24
N ILE A 86 10.26 13.96 -2.95
CA ILE A 86 9.09 13.57 -2.17
C ILE A 86 8.10 14.73 -2.00
N ALA A 87 8.59 15.97 -1.84
CA ALA A 87 7.74 17.14 -1.68
C ALA A 87 6.92 17.42 -2.95
N ASN A 88 7.55 17.34 -4.12
CA ASN A 88 6.88 17.52 -5.40
C ASN A 88 5.93 16.37 -5.73
N ALA A 89 6.33 15.13 -5.50
CA ALA A 89 5.44 13.99 -5.71
C ALA A 89 4.18 14.06 -4.83
N PHE A 90 4.33 14.44 -3.55
CA PHE A 90 3.19 14.64 -2.66
C PHE A 90 2.25 15.73 -3.17
N ASN A 91 2.75 16.94 -3.43
CA ASN A 91 1.89 18.07 -3.82
C ASN A 91 1.24 17.87 -5.19
N ASN A 92 1.92 17.24 -6.15
CA ASN A 92 1.34 16.93 -7.46
C ASN A 92 0.17 15.94 -7.38
N ASN A 93 0.17 15.03 -6.40
CA ASN A 93 -0.85 13.99 -6.26
C ASN A 93 -1.94 14.33 -5.23
N TYR A 94 -1.66 15.28 -4.32
CA TYR A 94 -2.54 15.66 -3.22
C TYR A 94 -4.00 15.91 -3.63
N ALA A 95 -4.23 16.72 -4.67
CA ALA A 95 -5.57 17.10 -5.10
C ALA A 95 -6.39 15.90 -5.61
N GLU A 96 -5.75 14.99 -6.35
CA GLU A 96 -6.40 13.78 -6.86
C GLU A 96 -6.69 12.80 -5.72
N GLU A 97 -5.76 12.65 -4.78
CA GLU A 97 -5.93 11.78 -3.61
C GLU A 97 -7.11 12.24 -2.73
N VAL A 98 -7.17 13.54 -2.41
CA VAL A 98 -8.31 14.13 -1.68
C VAL A 98 -9.62 13.99 -2.47
N ARG A 99 -9.62 14.19 -3.79
CA ARG A 99 -10.82 14.03 -4.63
C ARG A 99 -11.39 12.61 -4.55
N ILE A 100 -10.50 11.60 -4.58
CA ILE A 100 -10.87 10.18 -4.56
C ILE A 100 -11.34 9.78 -3.16
N TYR A 101 -10.51 9.97 -2.14
CA TYR A 101 -10.73 9.37 -0.81
C TYR A 101 -11.47 10.28 0.17
N GLY A 102 -11.44 11.59 -0.05
CA GLY A 102 -12.11 12.60 0.79
C GLY A 102 -11.12 13.55 1.45
N GLU A 103 -11.68 14.50 2.20
CA GLU A 103 -10.91 15.50 2.95
C GLU A 103 -10.23 14.88 4.17
N HIS A 104 -9.05 15.39 4.53
CA HIS A 104 -8.41 15.14 5.82
C HIS A 104 -8.87 16.16 6.88
N THR A 105 -8.33 16.07 8.10
CA THR A 105 -8.53 17.06 9.19
C THR A 105 -7.53 18.23 9.07
N ASP A 106 -7.66 19.26 9.89
CA ASP A 106 -6.65 20.32 10.05
C ASP A 106 -6.58 20.71 11.54
N VAL A 107 -6.07 19.80 12.36
CA VAL A 107 -6.18 19.88 13.83
C VAL A 107 -5.37 21.05 14.39
N ASP A 108 -4.21 21.34 13.81
CA ASP A 108 -3.35 22.46 14.22
C ASP A 108 -3.61 23.76 13.43
N ASN A 109 -4.59 23.77 12.53
CA ASN A 109 -5.02 24.90 11.70
C ASN A 109 -3.89 25.49 10.85
N ASN A 110 -2.96 24.66 10.38
CA ASN A 110 -1.87 25.08 9.51
C ASN A 110 -2.17 24.83 8.01
N GLY A 111 -3.20 24.03 7.69
CA GLY A 111 -3.65 23.72 6.33
C GLY A 111 -2.72 22.80 5.53
N LYS A 112 -1.80 22.08 6.18
CA LYS A 112 -0.70 21.30 5.58
C LYS A 112 -0.52 19.96 6.29
N ILE A 113 0.00 18.98 5.55
CA ILE A 113 0.47 17.73 6.12
C ILE A 113 1.92 17.88 6.57
N ILE A 114 2.26 17.33 7.74
CA ILE A 114 3.61 17.30 8.28
C ILE A 114 4.24 15.94 7.98
N ILE A 115 5.41 15.93 7.34
CA ILE A 115 6.26 14.74 7.24
C ILE A 115 7.40 14.86 8.26
N LEU A 116 7.49 13.88 9.16
CA LEU A 116 8.64 13.72 10.06
C LEU A 116 9.60 12.68 9.50
N LEU A 117 10.84 13.09 9.22
CA LEU A 117 11.93 12.22 8.80
C LEU A 117 12.79 11.81 10.00
N LEU A 118 12.86 10.51 10.27
CA LEU A 118 13.60 9.93 11.39
C LEU A 118 14.04 8.49 11.05
N GLU A 119 14.96 7.91 11.84
CA GLU A 119 15.26 6.48 11.69
C GLU A 119 14.16 5.66 12.36
N LEU A 120 13.40 4.90 11.58
CA LEU A 120 12.36 4.02 12.11
C LEU A 120 12.92 2.67 12.54
N ASN A 121 14.04 2.26 11.93
CA ASN A 121 14.58 0.90 12.09
C ASN A 121 15.87 0.91 12.90
N ALA A 122 15.95 0.07 13.95
CA ALA A 122 17.19 -0.16 14.68
C ALA A 122 18.24 -0.93 13.85
N SER A 123 17.77 -1.77 12.91
CA SER A 123 18.57 -2.52 11.94
C SER A 123 17.81 -2.63 10.62
N TYR A 124 18.54 -2.73 9.50
CA TYR A 124 18.00 -2.91 8.16
C TYR A 124 18.29 -4.30 7.58
N SER A 125 18.63 -5.28 8.43
CA SER A 125 18.99 -6.65 8.03
C SER A 125 17.79 -7.60 7.85
N GLY A 126 16.56 -7.09 7.90
CA GLY A 126 15.31 -7.84 7.82
C GLY A 126 14.19 -7.00 7.19
N SER A 127 12.94 -7.23 7.59
CA SER A 127 11.83 -6.36 7.19
C SER A 127 12.05 -4.94 7.69
N VAL A 128 11.96 -3.98 6.78
CA VAL A 128 12.19 -2.56 7.04
C VAL A 128 10.85 -1.84 7.07
N THR A 129 10.55 -1.14 8.16
CA THR A 129 9.44 -0.17 8.14
C THR A 129 9.85 1.06 7.36
N THR A 130 9.07 1.40 6.35
CA THR A 130 9.34 2.58 5.51
C THR A 130 8.57 3.81 5.96
N GLY A 131 7.36 3.65 6.49
CA GLY A 131 6.58 4.73 7.07
C GLY A 131 5.44 4.24 7.96
N TYR A 132 4.78 5.18 8.62
CA TYR A 132 3.49 4.97 9.28
C TYR A 132 2.70 6.28 9.46
N PHE A 133 1.38 6.13 9.57
CA PHE A 133 0.44 7.11 10.11
C PHE A 133 0.00 6.69 11.52
N TYR A 134 -0.20 7.67 12.42
CA TYR A 134 -0.68 7.41 13.78
C TYR A 134 -1.96 8.20 14.10
N GLY A 135 -3.10 7.51 14.17
CA GLY A 135 -4.43 8.11 14.34
C GLY A 135 -4.56 9.03 15.56
N SER A 136 -3.87 8.72 16.65
CA SER A 136 -3.86 9.55 17.86
C SER A 136 -3.28 10.95 17.64
N ASP A 137 -2.53 11.20 16.55
CA ASP A 137 -2.11 12.55 16.19
C ASP A 137 -3.28 13.45 15.80
N LEU A 138 -4.37 12.89 15.29
CA LEU A 138 -5.58 13.65 14.91
C LEU A 138 -6.58 13.83 16.07
N LEU A 139 -6.32 13.19 17.21
CA LEU A 139 -7.22 13.22 18.37
C LEU A 139 -6.70 14.19 19.44
N LEU A 140 -7.56 15.13 19.83
CA LEU A 140 -7.20 16.19 20.78
C LEU A 140 -6.63 15.62 22.08
N ASN A 141 -5.43 16.09 22.40
CA ASN A 141 -4.64 15.75 23.60
C ASN A 141 -4.26 14.26 23.72
N GLN A 142 -4.25 13.51 22.61
CA GLN A 142 -3.79 12.12 22.62
C GLN A 142 -2.34 11.95 22.18
N ASN A 143 -1.87 12.71 21.19
CA ASN A 143 -0.46 12.70 20.78
C ASN A 143 0.01 14.09 20.30
N ASN A 144 0.27 14.30 19.01
CA ASN A 144 0.82 15.58 18.50
C ASN A 144 -0.23 16.65 18.14
N ASN A 145 -1.52 16.31 18.06
CA ASN A 145 -2.60 17.22 17.63
C ASN A 145 -2.34 17.85 16.25
N ALA A 146 -1.92 17.06 15.25
CA ALA A 146 -1.59 17.52 13.91
C ALA A 146 -1.63 16.38 12.87
N GLU A 147 -1.73 16.73 11.60
CA GLU A 147 -1.70 15.79 10.48
C GLU A 147 -0.26 15.34 10.17
N ILE A 148 0.21 14.27 10.82
CA ILE A 148 1.60 13.82 10.74
C ILE A 148 1.73 12.46 10.03
N LEU A 149 2.70 12.37 9.12
CA LEU A 149 3.19 11.13 8.50
C LEU A 149 4.67 10.93 8.90
N TYR A 150 5.03 9.71 9.32
CA TYR A 150 6.39 9.39 9.80
C TYR A 150 7.12 8.53 8.78
N MET A 151 8.28 8.98 8.30
CA MET A 151 9.00 8.33 7.21
C MET A 151 10.44 7.99 7.60
N ASP A 152 10.90 6.80 7.18
CA ASP A 152 12.27 6.38 7.42
C ASP A 152 13.25 7.19 6.56
N ILE A 153 14.10 7.98 7.24
CA ILE A 153 15.02 8.90 6.57
C ILE A 153 16.08 8.20 5.73
N LYS A 154 16.50 6.98 6.12
CA LYS A 154 17.49 6.24 5.34
C LYS A 154 16.88 5.84 4.00
N ILE A 155 15.64 5.36 4.00
CA ILE A 155 14.96 4.98 2.76
C ILE A 155 14.63 6.23 1.91
N VAL A 156 14.26 7.37 2.50
CA VAL A 156 14.11 8.64 1.75
C VAL A 156 15.40 9.03 1.03
N ASN A 157 16.55 8.90 1.69
CA ASN A 157 17.85 9.22 1.12
C ASN A 157 18.33 8.20 0.07
N GLU A 158 17.94 6.93 0.18
CA GLU A 158 18.39 5.84 -0.70
C GLU A 158 17.46 5.62 -1.90
N ASN A 159 16.14 5.79 -1.70
CA ASN A 159 15.10 5.50 -2.68
C ASN A 159 13.88 6.46 -2.52
N PRO A 160 14.04 7.75 -2.88
CA PRO A 160 12.97 8.73 -2.74
C PRO A 160 11.73 8.43 -3.61
N GLU A 161 11.88 7.71 -4.71
CA GLU A 161 10.75 7.29 -5.56
C GLU A 161 9.84 6.30 -4.86
N TYR A 162 10.40 5.27 -4.22
CA TYR A 162 9.64 4.35 -3.39
C TYR A 162 8.99 5.07 -2.20
N MET A 163 9.72 6.01 -1.58
CA MET A 163 9.20 6.77 -0.45
C MET A 163 8.08 7.73 -0.82
N ALA A 164 8.09 8.34 -2.00
CA ALA A 164 6.96 9.13 -2.47
C ALA A 164 5.68 8.29 -2.47
N GLY A 165 5.74 7.07 -3.04
CA GLY A 165 4.63 6.10 -3.02
C GLY A 165 4.18 5.74 -1.60
N THR A 166 5.14 5.52 -0.70
CA THR A 166 4.84 5.25 0.73
C THR A 166 4.14 6.43 1.38
N ILE A 167 4.55 7.67 1.09
CA ILE A 167 3.90 8.87 1.63
C ILE A 167 2.44 8.98 1.17
N GLN A 168 2.15 8.67 -0.10
CA GLN A 168 0.76 8.63 -0.59
C GLN A 168 -0.04 7.49 0.04
N HIS A 169 0.57 6.33 0.29
CA HIS A 169 -0.07 5.24 1.05
C HIS A 169 -0.48 5.70 2.46
N GLU A 170 0.45 6.30 3.20
CA GLU A 170 0.17 6.76 4.57
C GLU A 170 -0.78 7.97 4.62
N PHE A 171 -0.77 8.83 3.60
CA PHE A 171 -1.74 9.92 3.49
C PHE A 171 -3.17 9.39 3.29
N GLN A 172 -3.32 8.29 2.54
CA GLN A 172 -4.60 7.61 2.42
C GLN A 172 -5.12 7.13 3.76
N HIS A 173 -4.29 6.52 4.61
CA HIS A 173 -4.69 6.11 5.96
C HIS A 173 -5.15 7.30 6.81
N LEU A 174 -4.45 8.44 6.71
CA LEU A 174 -4.82 9.67 7.40
C LEU A 174 -6.21 10.17 6.95
N ILE A 175 -6.45 10.26 5.63
CA ILE A 175 -7.77 10.62 5.09
C ILE A 175 -8.83 9.61 5.54
N ASN A 176 -8.51 8.32 5.48
CA ASN A 176 -9.41 7.24 5.83
C ASN A 176 -9.87 7.33 7.29
N TYR A 177 -8.95 7.63 8.21
CA TYR A 177 -9.24 7.79 9.62
C TYR A 177 -10.19 8.98 9.86
N ASN A 178 -9.99 10.09 9.17
CA ASN A 178 -10.93 11.21 9.22
C ASN A 178 -12.33 10.80 8.71
N VAL A 179 -12.40 10.26 7.50
CA VAL A 179 -13.67 9.96 6.82
C VAL A 179 -14.46 8.89 7.55
N ASN A 180 -13.82 7.80 7.98
CA ASN A 180 -14.53 6.65 8.54
C ASN A 180 -14.63 6.72 10.06
N TYR A 181 -13.54 7.01 10.77
CA TYR A 181 -13.55 7.02 12.23
C TYR A 181 -14.02 8.34 12.81
N ILE A 182 -13.37 9.47 12.50
CA ILE A 182 -13.69 10.77 13.12
C ILE A 182 -15.09 11.26 12.71
N LYS A 183 -15.42 11.23 11.41
CA LYS A 183 -16.71 11.73 10.90
C LYS A 183 -17.85 10.73 11.06
N ASN A 184 -17.58 9.45 10.80
CA ASN A 184 -18.63 8.41 10.73
C ASN A 184 -18.63 7.42 11.91
N GLY A 185 -17.68 7.54 12.85
CA GLY A 185 -17.66 6.75 14.08
C GLY A 185 -17.29 5.28 13.93
N ARG A 186 -16.77 4.84 12.77
CA ARG A 186 -16.48 3.42 12.49
C ARG A 186 -15.21 3.27 11.68
N GLU A 187 -14.22 2.56 12.19
CA GLU A 187 -13.09 2.11 11.37
C GLU A 187 -13.55 1.07 10.34
N ILE A 188 -12.93 1.10 9.16
CA ILE A 188 -13.14 0.06 8.16
C ILE A 188 -12.19 -1.12 8.45
N SER A 189 -12.51 -2.29 7.92
CA SER A 189 -11.68 -3.49 8.04
C SER A 189 -10.25 -3.23 7.55
N THR A 190 -9.26 -3.88 8.19
CA THR A 190 -7.84 -3.76 7.81
C THR A 190 -7.65 -4.00 6.32
N TRP A 191 -8.24 -5.06 5.77
CA TRP A 191 -8.09 -5.37 4.35
C TRP A 191 -8.60 -4.27 3.43
N LEU A 192 -9.70 -3.59 3.77
CA LEU A 192 -10.24 -2.54 2.91
C LEU A 192 -9.44 -1.25 3.08
N ASN A 193 -8.94 -0.98 4.29
CA ASN A 193 -8.03 0.14 4.54
C ASN A 193 -6.76 0.00 3.71
N GLU A 194 -6.12 -1.16 3.76
CA GLU A 194 -4.93 -1.44 2.97
C GLU A 194 -5.21 -1.54 1.47
N ALA A 195 -6.40 -2.02 1.05
CA ALA A 195 -6.77 -2.02 -0.35
C ALA A 195 -6.87 -0.59 -0.91
N LEU A 196 -7.52 0.33 -0.19
CA LEU A 196 -7.61 1.71 -0.62
C LEU A 196 -6.24 2.40 -0.56
N SER A 197 -5.39 2.08 0.41
CA SER A 197 -4.03 2.61 0.49
C SER A 197 -3.12 2.10 -0.62
N GLU A 198 -3.10 0.79 -0.88
CA GLU A 198 -2.36 0.21 -2.02
C GLU A 198 -2.90 0.70 -3.37
N SER A 199 -4.16 1.13 -3.44
CA SER A 199 -4.68 1.74 -4.66
C SER A 199 -4.05 3.11 -4.98
N THR A 200 -3.50 3.84 -3.99
CA THR A 200 -2.68 5.04 -4.26
C THR A 200 -1.38 4.66 -4.96
N SER A 201 -0.77 3.53 -4.59
CA SER A 201 0.42 3.02 -5.26
C SER A 201 0.14 2.67 -6.73
N ILE A 202 -1.04 2.12 -7.04
CA ILE A 202 -1.46 1.88 -8.44
C ILE A 202 -1.56 3.17 -9.24
N LEU A 203 -2.07 4.24 -8.63
CA LEU A 203 -2.30 5.52 -9.29
C LEU A 203 -1.02 6.34 -9.44
N PHE A 204 -0.12 6.28 -8.46
CA PHE A 204 0.94 7.28 -8.27
C PHE A 204 2.36 6.70 -8.20
N SER A 205 2.54 5.39 -8.03
CA SER A 205 3.87 4.79 -7.83
C SER A 205 4.11 3.50 -8.61
N PRO A 206 4.53 3.61 -9.90
CA PRO A 206 4.91 2.44 -10.70
C PRO A 206 5.96 1.55 -10.04
N THR A 207 6.89 2.14 -9.27
CA THR A 207 7.93 1.41 -8.56
C THR A 207 7.38 0.50 -7.46
N ILE A 208 6.39 0.95 -6.68
CA ILE A 208 5.72 0.08 -5.71
C ILE A 208 4.95 -1.03 -6.43
N VAL A 209 4.21 -0.70 -7.51
CA VAL A 209 3.49 -1.71 -8.31
C VAL A 209 4.42 -2.83 -8.79
N SER A 210 5.58 -2.49 -9.34
CA SER A 210 6.56 -3.47 -9.78
C SER A 210 7.11 -4.31 -8.62
N SER A 211 7.37 -3.71 -7.44
CA SER A 211 7.78 -4.46 -6.24
C SER A 211 6.71 -5.44 -5.80
N ARG A 212 5.43 -5.02 -5.75
CA ARG A 212 4.30 -5.86 -5.35
C ARG A 212 4.05 -7.01 -6.30
N ILE A 213 4.17 -6.80 -7.61
CA ILE A 213 4.07 -7.88 -8.61
C ILE A 213 5.21 -8.88 -8.43
N ASN A 214 6.44 -8.41 -8.23
CA ASN A 214 7.58 -9.29 -7.95
C ASN A 214 7.34 -10.10 -6.66
N GLU A 215 6.80 -9.47 -5.62
CA GLU A 215 6.48 -10.13 -4.37
C GLU A 215 5.37 -11.19 -4.53
N PHE A 216 4.30 -10.84 -5.24
CA PHE A 216 3.17 -11.69 -5.57
C PHE A 216 3.63 -12.97 -6.27
N ASN A 217 4.48 -12.81 -7.28
CA ASN A 217 5.00 -13.92 -8.07
C ASN A 217 5.96 -14.80 -7.28
N ASN A 218 6.92 -14.21 -6.56
CA ASN A 218 8.07 -14.94 -6.07
C ASN A 218 7.96 -15.44 -4.64
N TYR A 219 7.08 -14.88 -3.81
CA TYR A 219 7.09 -15.16 -2.38
C TYR A 219 5.73 -15.56 -1.80
N MET A 220 4.62 -15.37 -2.52
CA MET A 220 3.31 -15.83 -2.05
C MET A 220 3.09 -17.34 -2.20
N SER A 221 3.98 -18.04 -2.92
CA SER A 221 3.94 -19.49 -3.05
C SER A 221 2.56 -20.05 -3.43
N GLY A 222 1.88 -19.40 -4.38
CA GLY A 222 0.58 -19.84 -4.89
C GLY A 222 -0.58 -19.76 -3.88
N TYR A 223 -0.42 -18.98 -2.81
CA TYR A 223 -1.45 -18.72 -1.80
C TYR A 223 -1.97 -17.29 -1.97
N TYR A 224 -3.22 -17.14 -2.43
CA TYR A 224 -3.82 -15.86 -2.79
C TYR A 224 -4.85 -15.46 -1.75
N CYS A 225 -4.51 -14.51 -0.89
CA CYS A 225 -5.41 -13.97 0.12
C CYS A 225 -5.15 -12.48 0.21
N PHE A 226 -6.19 -11.67 0.28
CA PHE A 226 -6.08 -10.27 0.72
C PHE A 226 -7.06 -9.91 1.83
N TYR A 227 -7.89 -10.86 2.25
CA TYR A 227 -9.01 -10.61 3.15
C TYR A 227 -8.65 -10.87 4.61
N THR A 228 -7.92 -11.96 4.88
CA THR A 228 -7.47 -12.34 6.22
C THR A 228 -6.04 -11.89 6.45
N TRP A 229 -5.83 -10.89 7.32
CA TRP A 229 -4.50 -10.32 7.58
C TRP A 229 -3.77 -10.91 8.80
N ASN A 230 -4.50 -11.42 9.80
CA ASN A 230 -3.89 -12.20 10.88
C ASN A 230 -3.82 -13.69 10.51
N LEU A 231 -2.69 -14.14 9.94
CA LEU A 231 -2.48 -15.53 9.52
C LEU A 231 -1.50 -16.25 10.46
N PRO A 232 -1.97 -17.08 11.41
CA PRO A 232 -1.12 -17.66 12.47
C PRO A 232 -0.07 -18.66 11.98
N LEU A 233 -0.22 -19.23 10.79
CA LEU A 233 0.52 -20.43 10.37
C LEU A 233 1.69 -20.19 9.42
N TYR A 234 1.81 -19.01 8.82
CA TYR A 234 2.70 -18.84 7.66
C TYR A 234 3.75 -17.74 7.76
N ASN A 235 3.80 -16.98 8.87
CA ASN A 235 4.52 -15.69 8.87
C ASN A 235 4.20 -14.88 7.60
N LEU A 236 2.99 -15.05 7.03
CA LEU A 236 2.52 -14.28 5.88
C LEU A 236 2.15 -12.90 6.43
N PHE A 237 3.17 -12.17 6.83
CA PHE A 237 3.06 -10.79 7.27
C PHE A 237 2.64 -10.02 6.04
N ALA A 238 1.37 -9.64 6.07
CA ALA A 238 0.69 -8.78 5.12
C ALA A 238 0.38 -9.36 3.74
N ASN A 239 -0.89 -9.23 3.37
CA ASN A 239 -1.36 -9.54 2.04
C ASN A 239 -1.11 -8.40 1.03
N TYR A 240 -0.12 -7.54 1.27
CA TYR A 240 0.16 -6.40 0.40
C TYR A 240 0.30 -6.80 -1.08
N PRO A 241 1.02 -7.88 -1.45
CA PRO A 241 1.13 -8.23 -2.87
C PRO A 241 -0.21 -8.65 -3.48
N SER A 242 -1.02 -9.44 -2.75
CA SER A 242 -2.34 -9.87 -3.23
C SER A 242 -3.33 -8.72 -3.29
N VAL A 243 -3.37 -7.85 -2.27
CA VAL A 243 -4.28 -6.71 -2.27
C VAL A 243 -3.91 -5.72 -3.38
N SER A 244 -2.62 -5.46 -3.59
CA SER A 244 -2.11 -4.59 -4.66
C SER A 244 -2.47 -5.13 -6.05
N VAL A 245 -2.28 -6.45 -6.27
CA VAL A 245 -2.68 -7.10 -7.53
C VAL A 245 -4.20 -7.10 -7.72
N PHE A 246 -4.98 -7.28 -6.66
CA PHE A 246 -6.45 -7.19 -6.72
C PHE A 246 -6.94 -5.79 -7.09
N VAL A 247 -6.44 -4.73 -6.44
CA VAL A 247 -6.87 -3.35 -6.76
C VAL A 247 -6.34 -2.88 -8.11
N ASN A 248 -5.17 -3.35 -8.55
CA ASN A 248 -4.69 -3.14 -9.92
C ASN A 248 -5.62 -3.82 -10.94
N TRP A 249 -6.04 -5.06 -10.67
CA TRP A 249 -7.01 -5.75 -11.52
C TRP A 249 -8.32 -4.97 -11.65
N LEU A 250 -8.89 -4.49 -10.52
CA LEU A 250 -10.08 -3.64 -10.55
C LEU A 250 -9.87 -2.38 -11.38
N TYR A 251 -8.74 -1.70 -11.22
CA TYR A 251 -8.39 -0.51 -12.00
C TYR A 251 -8.31 -0.80 -13.50
N LYS A 252 -7.64 -1.89 -13.89
CA LYS A 252 -7.53 -2.33 -15.30
C LYS A 252 -8.88 -2.70 -15.88
N LYS A 253 -9.70 -3.47 -15.14
CA LYS A 253 -11.07 -3.83 -15.55
C LYS A 253 -11.99 -2.62 -15.66
N ASN A 254 -11.76 -1.58 -14.87
CA ASN A 254 -12.45 -0.30 -14.99
C ASN A 254 -11.78 0.66 -15.99
N ASN A 255 -11.09 0.14 -17.02
CA ASN A 255 -10.45 0.93 -18.07
C ASN A 255 -9.45 1.98 -17.57
N ASN A 256 -8.69 1.68 -16.50
CA ASN A 256 -7.77 2.61 -15.84
C ASN A 256 -8.45 3.88 -15.33
N ASN A 257 -9.68 3.79 -14.83
CA ASN A 257 -10.42 4.92 -14.28
C ASN A 257 -10.44 4.88 -12.75
N SER A 258 -9.85 5.90 -12.10
CA SER A 258 -9.72 6.03 -10.65
C SER A 258 -11.07 6.15 -9.91
N SER A 259 -12.17 6.39 -10.63
CA SER A 259 -13.52 6.40 -10.05
C SER A 259 -13.90 5.09 -9.34
N VAL A 260 -13.33 3.94 -9.70
CA VAL A 260 -13.57 2.68 -8.97
C VAL A 260 -13.18 2.83 -7.49
N PHE A 261 -12.02 3.41 -7.21
CA PHE A 261 -11.54 3.61 -5.84
C PHE A 261 -12.34 4.69 -5.14
N GLN A 262 -12.72 5.75 -5.84
CA GLN A 262 -13.58 6.80 -5.30
C GLN A 262 -14.95 6.25 -4.88
N ASN A 263 -15.55 5.42 -5.73
CA ASN A 263 -16.86 4.84 -5.49
C ASN A 263 -16.80 3.90 -4.27
N ILE A 264 -15.79 3.03 -4.20
CA ILE A 264 -15.58 2.15 -3.04
C ILE A 264 -15.34 2.99 -1.76
N ALA A 265 -14.45 3.98 -1.82
CA ALA A 265 -14.08 4.82 -0.69
C ALA A 265 -15.27 5.62 -0.12
N LYS A 266 -16.19 6.08 -0.98
CA LYS A 266 -17.35 6.88 -0.59
C LYS A 266 -18.62 6.07 -0.29
N TYR A 267 -18.64 4.78 -0.62
CA TYR A 267 -19.79 3.92 -0.36
C TYR A 267 -19.89 3.57 1.13
N SER A 268 -21.09 3.74 1.70
CA SER A 268 -21.40 3.38 3.08
C SER A 268 -22.10 2.03 3.14
N SER A 269 -21.60 1.12 3.97
CA SER A 269 -22.18 -0.20 4.24
C SER A 269 -21.81 -0.64 5.65
N SER A 270 -22.63 -1.51 6.25
CA SER A 270 -22.28 -2.19 7.51
C SER A 270 -21.16 -3.21 7.33
N GLU A 271 -21.12 -3.86 6.16
CA GLU A 271 -20.12 -4.85 5.78
C GLU A 271 -19.18 -4.26 4.73
N ASP A 272 -17.86 -4.34 4.96
CA ASP A 272 -16.89 -3.69 4.10
C ASP A 272 -16.73 -4.36 2.72
N TYR A 273 -16.99 -5.67 2.62
CA TYR A 273 -16.92 -6.36 1.31
C TYR A 273 -18.05 -5.89 0.38
N GLU A 274 -19.20 -5.51 0.92
CA GLU A 274 -20.32 -4.94 0.16
C GLU A 274 -19.96 -3.59 -0.46
N ARG A 275 -19.06 -2.81 0.17
CA ARG A 275 -18.57 -1.56 -0.42
C ARG A 275 -17.83 -1.82 -1.73
N VAL A 276 -17.11 -2.93 -1.82
CA VAL A 276 -16.44 -3.33 -3.06
C VAL A 276 -17.45 -3.93 -4.02
N LEU A 277 -18.21 -4.96 -3.60
CA LEU A 277 -19.12 -5.70 -4.47
C LEU A 277 -20.14 -4.79 -5.18
N ASN A 278 -20.71 -3.81 -4.48
CA ASN A 278 -21.69 -2.88 -5.05
C ASN A 278 -21.10 -1.86 -6.02
N ASN A 279 -19.77 -1.72 -6.08
CA ASN A 279 -19.08 -0.74 -6.92
C ASN A 279 -18.21 -1.36 -8.02
N VAL A 280 -18.28 -2.69 -8.21
CA VAL A 280 -17.47 -3.43 -9.19
C VAL A 280 -18.32 -4.25 -10.17
N SER A 281 -19.57 -3.82 -10.45
CA SER A 281 -20.48 -4.52 -11.37
C SER A 281 -19.92 -4.71 -12.78
N PHE A 282 -18.97 -3.85 -13.21
CA PHE A 282 -18.23 -3.99 -14.48
C PHE A 282 -17.38 -5.27 -14.57
N THR A 283 -17.08 -5.91 -13.45
CA THR A 283 -16.42 -7.23 -13.41
C THR A 283 -17.36 -8.36 -13.79
N GLY A 284 -18.68 -8.12 -13.74
CA GLY A 284 -19.73 -9.11 -13.90
C GLY A 284 -19.86 -10.07 -12.71
N ALA A 285 -19.26 -9.75 -11.56
CA ALA A 285 -19.40 -10.53 -10.34
C ALA A 285 -20.79 -10.38 -9.71
N SER A 286 -21.37 -11.49 -9.27
CA SER A 286 -22.70 -11.54 -8.64
C SER A 286 -22.67 -11.73 -7.12
N SER A 287 -21.54 -12.18 -6.58
CA SER A 287 -21.30 -12.38 -5.16
C SER A 287 -19.82 -12.11 -4.83
N TRP A 288 -19.48 -12.07 -3.54
CA TRP A 288 -18.11 -11.85 -3.09
C TRP A 288 -17.16 -12.99 -3.56
N ASP A 289 -17.58 -14.24 -3.43
CA ASP A 289 -16.79 -15.39 -3.88
C ASP A 289 -16.64 -15.43 -5.40
N ASP A 290 -17.68 -15.06 -6.15
CA ASP A 290 -17.61 -14.93 -7.61
C ASP A 290 -16.61 -13.83 -8.01
N LEU A 291 -16.57 -12.70 -7.29
CA LEU A 291 -15.60 -11.64 -7.51
C LEU A 291 -14.15 -12.13 -7.30
N LEU A 292 -13.89 -12.83 -6.19
CA LEU A 292 -12.57 -13.40 -5.90
C LEU A 292 -12.15 -14.41 -6.97
N LEU A 293 -13.06 -15.29 -7.40
CA LEU A 293 -12.79 -16.25 -8.46
C LEU A 293 -12.61 -15.61 -9.84
N LYS A 294 -13.25 -14.47 -10.12
CA LYS A 294 -13.03 -13.67 -11.33
C LYS A 294 -11.71 -12.93 -11.29
N TRP A 295 -11.26 -12.49 -10.12
CA TRP A 295 -9.92 -11.96 -9.96
C TRP A 295 -8.86 -13.01 -10.30
N ILE A 296 -8.99 -14.24 -9.79
CA ILE A 296 -8.11 -15.37 -10.16
C ILE A 296 -8.12 -15.60 -11.69
N ASP A 297 -9.28 -15.64 -12.33
CA ASP A 297 -9.35 -15.72 -13.79
C ASP A 297 -8.68 -14.54 -14.50
N GLY A 298 -8.80 -13.33 -13.95
CA GLY A 298 -8.17 -12.13 -14.49
C GLY A 298 -6.64 -12.26 -14.51
N ILE A 299 -6.04 -12.77 -13.43
CA ILE A 299 -4.60 -13.00 -13.37
C ILE A 299 -4.18 -14.09 -14.37
N LYS A 300 -4.94 -15.20 -14.45
CA LYS A 300 -4.72 -16.26 -15.45
C LYS A 300 -4.72 -15.72 -16.87
N ASN A 301 -5.60 -14.76 -17.16
CA ASN A 301 -5.75 -14.14 -18.48
C ASN A 301 -4.81 -12.94 -18.71
N ASN A 302 -3.82 -12.72 -17.82
CA ASN A 302 -2.83 -11.63 -17.90
C ASN A 302 -3.49 -10.23 -17.96
N GLU A 303 -4.61 -10.05 -17.25
CA GLU A 303 -5.29 -8.74 -17.15
C GLU A 303 -4.50 -7.75 -16.26
N VAL A 304 -3.62 -8.27 -15.41
CA VAL A 304 -2.58 -7.52 -14.69
C VAL A 304 -1.22 -7.94 -15.23
N ALA A 305 -0.63 -7.10 -16.08
CA ALA A 305 0.61 -7.42 -16.77
C ALA A 305 1.73 -7.78 -15.78
N GLY A 306 2.33 -8.96 -15.98
CA GLY A 306 3.46 -9.45 -15.19
C GLY A 306 3.08 -10.22 -13.92
N ALA A 307 1.81 -10.18 -13.47
CA ALA A 307 1.33 -11.05 -12.41
C ALA A 307 0.92 -12.41 -12.98
N TYR A 308 1.31 -13.50 -12.32
CA TYR A 308 0.95 -14.85 -12.76
C TYR A 308 0.64 -15.79 -11.59
N LEU A 309 -0.05 -16.87 -11.92
CA LEU A 309 -0.53 -17.84 -10.96
C LEU A 309 0.47 -19.01 -10.81
N LYS A 310 0.47 -19.64 -9.63
CA LYS A 310 1.28 -20.80 -9.28
C LYS A 310 0.38 -21.94 -8.82
N VAL A 311 0.80 -23.15 -9.15
CA VAL A 311 0.08 -24.38 -8.82
C VAL A 311 0.69 -24.99 -7.57
N GLN A 312 -0.17 -25.37 -6.63
CA GLN A 312 0.21 -26.07 -5.41
C GLN A 312 0.71 -27.49 -5.72
N PRO A 313 1.66 -28.03 -4.94
CA PRO A 313 2.10 -29.40 -5.14
C PRO A 313 0.94 -30.39 -4.94
N SER A 314 1.03 -31.54 -5.60
CA SER A 314 0.04 -32.62 -5.46
C SER A 314 0.17 -33.30 -4.10
N GLU A 315 -0.94 -33.83 -3.58
CA GLU A 315 -0.99 -34.55 -2.31
C GLU A 315 -0.56 -33.67 -1.10
N SER A 316 -0.67 -32.35 -1.24
CA SER A 316 -0.39 -31.36 -0.19
C SER A 316 -1.65 -31.02 0.58
N THR A 317 -1.53 -30.96 1.91
CA THR A 317 -2.61 -30.45 2.76
C THR A 317 -2.42 -28.96 3.00
N ILE A 318 -3.44 -28.17 2.68
CA ILE A 318 -3.38 -26.70 2.70
C ILE A 318 -4.53 -26.15 3.55
N PRO A 319 -4.24 -25.36 4.60
CA PRO A 319 -5.22 -24.59 5.34
C PRO A 319 -5.61 -23.32 4.56
N LEU A 320 -6.88 -23.24 4.14
CA LEU A 320 -7.47 -22.07 3.50
C LEU A 320 -8.20 -21.21 4.53
N PHE A 321 -7.62 -20.04 4.83
CA PHE A 321 -8.24 -19.01 5.66
C PHE A 321 -9.36 -18.26 4.90
N PRO A 322 -10.24 -17.51 5.59
CA PRO A 322 -11.31 -16.74 4.94
C PRO A 322 -10.79 -15.86 3.79
N GLY A 323 -11.44 -15.97 2.62
CA GLY A 323 -11.04 -15.27 1.39
C GLY A 323 -9.75 -15.76 0.73
N ALA A 324 -9.12 -16.83 1.23
CA ALA A 324 -7.92 -17.41 0.62
C ALA A 324 -8.26 -18.37 -0.51
N ALA A 325 -7.48 -18.28 -1.59
CA ALA A 325 -7.57 -19.15 -2.75
C ALA A 325 -6.22 -19.77 -3.11
N VAL A 326 -6.25 -20.98 -3.67
CA VAL A 326 -5.10 -21.67 -4.24
C VAL A 326 -5.49 -22.38 -5.52
N ILE A 327 -4.50 -22.71 -6.35
CA ILE A 327 -4.69 -23.41 -7.62
C ILE A 327 -3.99 -24.76 -7.56
N TYR A 328 -4.64 -25.81 -8.06
CA TYR A 328 -4.12 -27.17 -8.03
C TYR A 328 -4.52 -27.95 -9.29
N SER A 329 -3.82 -29.06 -9.52
CA SER A 329 -4.15 -30.02 -10.58
C SER A 329 -5.18 -31.05 -10.08
N GLY A 330 -6.14 -31.40 -10.93
CA GLY A 330 -7.21 -32.35 -10.61
C GLY A 330 -8.49 -31.68 -10.13
N SER A 331 -9.34 -32.42 -9.42
CA SER A 331 -10.65 -31.93 -8.97
C SER A 331 -10.93 -32.23 -7.51
N ILE A 332 -11.47 -31.23 -6.82
CA ILE A 332 -12.02 -31.32 -5.46
C ILE A 332 -13.49 -30.89 -5.53
N GLN A 333 -14.36 -31.56 -4.78
CA GLN A 333 -15.77 -31.19 -4.68
C GLN A 333 -15.95 -30.01 -3.72
N SER A 334 -16.79 -29.06 -4.11
CA SER A 334 -17.20 -27.96 -3.22
C SER A 334 -17.95 -28.51 -1.99
N SER A 335 -17.75 -27.90 -0.83
CA SER A 335 -18.34 -28.35 0.44
C SER A 335 -18.29 -27.24 1.49
N GLY A 336 -19.44 -26.88 2.08
CA GLY A 336 -19.51 -25.84 3.10
C GLY A 336 -18.99 -24.49 2.59
N ASN A 337 -17.90 -24.00 3.19
CA ASN A 337 -17.21 -22.78 2.77
C ASN A 337 -16.19 -23.00 1.64
N LEU A 338 -15.93 -24.24 1.23
CA LEU A 338 -15.09 -24.52 0.06
C LEU A 338 -15.90 -24.36 -1.22
N VAL A 339 -15.48 -23.41 -2.06
CA VAL A 339 -15.95 -23.25 -3.44
C VAL A 339 -14.82 -23.61 -4.38
N THR A 340 -15.13 -24.35 -5.45
CA THR A 340 -14.15 -24.70 -6.49
C THR A 340 -14.57 -24.14 -7.84
N LYS A 341 -13.57 -23.82 -8.67
CA LYS A 341 -13.77 -23.33 -10.03
C LYS A 341 -12.83 -24.03 -10.99
N ASP A 342 -13.39 -24.54 -12.09
CA ASP A 342 -12.60 -25.08 -13.19
C ASP A 342 -11.88 -23.95 -13.93
N LEU A 343 -10.56 -24.06 -14.03
CA LEU A 343 -9.70 -23.15 -14.78
C LEU A 343 -9.31 -23.76 -16.14
N GLY A 344 -9.81 -24.94 -16.49
CA GLY A 344 -9.45 -25.66 -17.72
C GLY A 344 -8.06 -26.28 -17.65
N ASN A 345 -7.74 -27.09 -18.67
CA ASN A 345 -6.47 -27.83 -18.78
C ASN A 345 -6.13 -28.70 -17.56
N GLY A 346 -7.16 -29.17 -16.83
CA GLY A 346 -7.00 -30.02 -15.65
C GLY A 346 -6.68 -29.26 -14.36
N TYR A 347 -6.79 -27.93 -14.33
CA TYR A 347 -6.57 -27.12 -13.13
C TYR A 347 -7.87 -26.61 -12.52
N GLN A 348 -7.92 -26.54 -11.19
CA GLN A 348 -9.00 -25.89 -10.44
C GLN A 348 -8.45 -24.86 -9.45
N ALA A 349 -9.25 -23.84 -9.16
CA ALA A 349 -9.08 -22.99 -7.99
C ALA A 349 -9.96 -23.53 -6.85
N ALA A 350 -9.41 -23.55 -5.63
CA ALA A 350 -10.18 -23.70 -4.38
C ALA A 350 -10.16 -22.36 -3.67
N LEU A 351 -11.32 -21.91 -3.20
CA LEU A 351 -11.53 -20.69 -2.45
C LEU A 351 -12.28 -21.03 -1.16
N ASN A 352 -11.83 -20.48 -0.03
CA ASN A 352 -12.66 -20.39 1.17
C ASN A 352 -13.52 -19.12 1.10
N LYS A 353 -14.83 -19.26 0.90
CA LYS A 353 -15.77 -18.13 0.76
C LYS A 353 -16.18 -17.44 2.06
N ASP A 354 -15.63 -17.88 3.20
CA ASP A 354 -15.88 -17.25 4.49
C ASP A 354 -15.48 -15.76 4.46
N THR A 355 -16.28 -14.92 5.11
CA THR A 355 -16.11 -13.45 5.20
C THR A 355 -15.75 -13.00 6.61
N TYR A 356 -15.24 -13.89 7.47
CA TYR A 356 -14.74 -13.51 8.79
C TYR A 356 -13.50 -12.59 8.71
N ILE A 357 -13.56 -11.41 9.36
CA ILE A 357 -12.50 -10.38 9.41
C ILE A 357 -11.90 -10.17 10.81
N GLY A 358 -12.21 -11.03 11.77
CA GLY A 358 -11.75 -10.88 13.15
C GLY A 358 -10.33 -11.41 13.39
N ASN A 359 -9.85 -11.24 14.63
CA ASN A 359 -8.47 -11.56 15.00
C ASN A 359 -8.18 -13.06 15.15
N ASN A 360 -9.19 -13.93 15.14
CA ASN A 360 -9.02 -15.38 15.33
C ASN A 360 -9.64 -16.17 14.16
N PRO A 361 -9.13 -16.01 12.94
CA PRO A 361 -9.71 -16.67 11.77
C PRO A 361 -9.45 -18.18 11.83
N THR A 362 -10.47 -18.97 11.51
CA THR A 362 -10.36 -20.42 11.36
C THR A 362 -10.22 -20.79 9.89
N TYR A 363 -9.40 -21.79 9.59
CA TYR A 363 -9.20 -22.28 8.23
C TYR A 363 -9.98 -23.57 7.97
N ILE A 364 -10.22 -23.86 6.69
CA ILE A 364 -10.63 -25.17 6.21
C ILE A 364 -9.44 -25.88 5.57
N ASN A 365 -9.27 -27.18 5.80
CA ASN A 365 -8.21 -27.94 5.15
C ASN A 365 -8.71 -28.50 3.81
N ILE A 366 -7.87 -28.37 2.79
CA ILE A 366 -7.98 -29.13 1.54
C ILE A 366 -6.77 -30.03 1.38
N THR A 367 -6.93 -31.14 0.65
CA THR A 367 -5.81 -31.97 0.19
C THR A 367 -5.81 -31.96 -1.32
N THR A 368 -4.73 -31.48 -1.93
CA THR A 368 -4.63 -31.43 -3.40
C THR A 368 -4.58 -32.86 -3.96
N PRO A 369 -5.28 -33.14 -5.07
CA PRO A 369 -5.28 -34.48 -5.67
C PRO A 369 -3.89 -34.92 -6.11
N LYS A 370 -3.72 -36.23 -6.24
CA LYS A 370 -2.55 -36.80 -6.94
C LYS A 370 -2.56 -36.32 -8.39
N SER A 371 -1.43 -35.77 -8.85
CA SER A 371 -1.33 -35.33 -10.24
C SER A 371 -1.51 -36.52 -11.17
N SER A 372 -2.52 -36.48 -12.04
CA SER A 372 -2.50 -37.30 -13.25
C SER A 372 -1.29 -36.87 -14.08
N SER A 373 -0.67 -37.80 -14.82
CA SER A 373 0.51 -37.60 -15.67
C SER A 373 0.31 -36.62 -16.85
N VAL A 374 -0.69 -35.74 -16.77
CA VAL A 374 -1.03 -34.75 -17.80
C VAL A 374 -0.05 -33.59 -17.70
N GLN A 375 0.51 -33.25 -18.87
CA GLN A 375 1.59 -32.30 -19.12
C GLN A 375 1.52 -31.06 -18.22
N ALA A 376 2.59 -30.82 -17.45
CA ALA A 376 2.83 -29.54 -16.81
C ALA A 376 2.70 -28.43 -17.87
N SER A 377 1.62 -27.64 -17.81
CA SER A 377 1.47 -26.52 -18.72
C SER A 377 2.54 -25.49 -18.39
N LYS A 378 3.10 -24.83 -19.42
CA LYS A 378 4.05 -23.70 -19.24
C LYS A 378 3.43 -22.48 -18.53
N MET A 379 2.16 -22.54 -18.14
CA MET A 379 1.42 -21.43 -17.54
C MET A 379 1.56 -21.34 -16.03
N TYR A 380 2.05 -22.38 -15.35
CA TYR A 380 2.10 -22.39 -13.89
C TYR A 380 3.41 -23.00 -13.36
N ASP A 381 4.11 -22.24 -12.52
CA ASP A 381 5.21 -22.75 -11.69
C ASP A 381 4.66 -23.44 -10.43
N THR A 382 5.38 -24.44 -9.91
CA THR A 382 5.04 -25.07 -8.63
C THR A 382 5.33 -24.13 -7.46
N ALA A 383 4.40 -24.01 -6.53
CA ALA A 383 4.58 -23.28 -5.28
C ALA A 383 5.76 -23.83 -4.44
N SER A 384 6.44 -22.94 -3.69
CA SER A 384 7.52 -23.31 -2.79
C SER A 384 7.09 -23.25 -1.32
N ASP A 385 7.65 -24.07 -0.44
CA ASP A 385 7.29 -24.05 0.99
C ASP A 385 7.92 -22.88 1.78
N LYS A 386 8.56 -21.91 1.12
CA LYS A 386 9.19 -20.79 1.82
C LYS A 386 8.13 -19.78 2.30
N PRO A 387 8.10 -19.43 3.60
CA PRO A 387 7.21 -18.38 4.09
C PRO A 387 7.57 -17.03 3.46
N TYR A 388 6.56 -16.23 3.15
CA TYR A 388 6.74 -14.84 2.74
C TYR A 388 7.33 -14.03 3.90
N THR A 389 8.28 -13.16 3.64
CA THR A 389 8.67 -12.12 4.58
C THR A 389 8.87 -10.85 3.75
N PRO A 390 8.02 -9.83 3.93
CA PRO A 390 8.13 -8.61 3.15
C PRO A 390 9.48 -7.94 3.42
N LYS A 391 10.13 -7.46 2.36
CA LYS A 391 11.33 -6.61 2.52
C LYS A 391 10.95 -5.29 3.17
N TYR A 392 9.83 -4.70 2.75
CA TYR A 392 9.29 -3.46 3.29
C TYR A 392 7.92 -3.72 3.89
N ARG A 393 7.71 -3.24 5.11
CA ARG A 393 6.48 -3.41 5.88
C ARG A 393 5.89 -2.04 6.25
N HIS A 394 4.58 -1.96 6.27
CA HIS A 394 3.85 -0.80 6.77
C HIS A 394 3.19 -1.18 8.08
N VAL A 395 3.11 -0.23 9.00
CA VAL A 395 2.55 -0.47 10.34
C VAL A 395 1.20 0.22 10.45
N LEU A 396 0.17 -0.57 10.69
CA LEU A 396 -1.18 -0.08 10.91
C LEU A 396 -1.49 0.00 12.40
N PHE A 397 -2.03 1.14 12.83
CA PHE A 397 -2.50 1.34 14.20
C PHE A 397 -4.02 1.19 14.30
N ASP A 398 -4.50 0.74 15.46
CA ASP A 398 -5.92 0.79 15.81
C ASP A 398 -6.33 2.17 16.33
N LYS A 399 -7.65 2.35 16.52
CA LYS A 399 -8.24 3.55 17.11
C LYS A 399 -7.68 3.93 18.50
N ASP A 400 -7.12 2.98 19.23
CA ASP A 400 -6.56 3.16 20.57
C ASP A 400 -5.04 3.38 20.52
N GLY A 401 -4.46 3.43 19.31
CA GLY A 401 -3.05 3.65 19.06
C GLY A 401 -2.17 2.41 19.30
N ASN A 402 -2.75 1.21 19.37
CA ASN A 402 -1.98 -0.03 19.39
C ASN A 402 -1.66 -0.48 17.96
N ILE A 403 -0.53 -1.15 17.80
CA ILE A 403 -0.15 -1.74 16.52
C ILE A 403 -1.10 -2.92 16.25
N LYS A 404 -1.93 -2.81 15.22
CA LYS A 404 -2.74 -3.93 14.71
C LYS A 404 -1.84 -4.95 14.06
N GLU A 405 -0.89 -4.47 13.26
CA GLU A 405 -0.06 -5.31 12.40
C GLU A 405 1.35 -4.74 12.29
N TYR A 406 2.33 -5.64 12.36
CA TYR A 406 3.74 -5.33 12.26
C TYR A 406 4.19 -5.46 10.80
#